data_AF-A0A9E5VBI0-F1
#
_entry.id   AF-A0A9E5VBI0-F1
#
_cell.length_a   1.000
_cell.length_b   1.000
_cell.length_c   1.000
_cell.angle_alpha   90.00
_cell.angle_beta   90.00
_cell.angle_gamma   90.00
#
_symmetry.space_group_name_H-M   'P 1'
#
loop_
_entity.id
_entity.type
_entity.pdbx_description
1 polymer ?
#
loop_
_entity_poly.entity_id
_entity_poly.type
_entity_poly.pdbx_seq_one_letter_code
_entity_poly.pdbx_strand_id
1 'polypeptide(L)'
;MVYNLQFFNSCNGLNIANSLIDLGLSQVAVMREPVHNAVAGEFLLRFLQALAKFKDVHEALLLSSQYLKTEKNLTYPSAYLIPSLFRHPEAPLFQVEPFGIKQRLQKIIPTRKEAIALTALLLISLQIPIQNHLLGHRLWVQSLYRQLTAKVSQQEAPPVLIVKIDDESIKKSKGKISNPRPMNREYIASLVNKLTDRNTKIIGIDFVLDRYQPQNDKILAQAIKKGVSKSPNPTWFIFAGEESDAGVWQTVIPEIASSNWSLDGEIEILLCHNVQRRPCYLTLLPSSGNNSKPFPLAGILALSHQLQSSIEDSRKDSKNNSKIPQPKLDSQSNFWQQLNNYLNQNKRNTLENNILNSPRSRLQPITYYSAIIAQTWLHPIIDFSIPPNQIYESVPAWKLLEQDTKNLPLANLQKQVVIIAPGGYDEAGMSMDKEDNFDVPPALDFWRLQQGNNSKIIPGGEVHAYMVHHFLTQRLVIPIPDVWILGIAILIGKYLYFLLRKHPRYGWQWLMLLSLLTVVYGIISLEIYISSLAIVIPWFLPSATVWTYFTSAFLRRKIHE
;
A
#
# COMPACT_ATOMS: atom_id res chain seq x y z
N MET A 1 29.49 -31.39 26.89
CA MET A 1 29.29 -32.83 27.12
C MET A 1 27.83 -33.04 27.46
N VAL A 2 27.16 -33.98 26.80
CA VAL A 2 25.80 -34.39 27.19
C VAL A 2 25.96 -35.37 28.34
N TYR A 3 25.56 -34.98 29.55
CA TYR A 3 25.64 -35.86 30.71
C TYR A 3 24.49 -36.86 30.63
N ASN A 4 24.81 -38.10 30.32
CA ASN A 4 23.82 -39.16 30.18
C ASN A 4 23.59 -39.83 31.53
N LEU A 5 22.32 -39.95 31.93
CA LEU A 5 21.87 -40.81 33.02
C LEU A 5 21.35 -42.12 32.42
N GLN A 6 21.85 -43.25 32.90
CA GLN A 6 21.19 -44.53 32.67
C GLN A 6 20.51 -45.03 33.94
N PHE A 7 19.27 -45.48 33.82
CA PHE A 7 18.50 -46.03 34.94
C PHE A 7 18.14 -47.49 34.66
N PHE A 8 18.64 -48.39 35.51
CA PHE A 8 18.34 -49.82 35.45
C PHE A 8 17.43 -50.19 36.60
N ASN A 9 16.15 -50.29 36.28
CA ASN A 9 15.10 -50.69 37.23
C ASN A 9 14.93 -52.22 37.32
N SER A 10 16.05 -52.96 37.41
CA SER A 10 16.04 -54.43 37.36
C SER A 10 16.96 -55.05 38.41
N CYS A 11 16.71 -56.32 38.73
CA CYS A 11 17.45 -57.10 39.71
C CYS A 11 18.95 -57.22 39.37
N ASN A 12 19.82 -56.97 40.36
CA ASN A 12 21.28 -57.10 40.30
C ASN A 12 22.02 -56.14 39.34
N GLY A 13 21.94 -54.83 39.63
CA GLY A 13 22.56 -53.80 38.81
C GLY A 13 24.00 -53.38 39.20
N LEU A 14 24.61 -53.97 40.23
CA LEU A 14 25.94 -53.55 40.72
C LEU A 14 27.06 -53.75 39.70
N ASN A 15 27.15 -54.94 39.11
CA ASN A 15 28.18 -55.24 38.11
C ASN A 15 27.97 -54.41 36.84
N ILE A 16 26.70 -54.19 36.47
CA ILE A 16 26.32 -53.37 35.32
C ILE A 16 26.71 -51.91 35.56
N ALA A 17 26.46 -51.36 36.75
CA ALA A 17 26.79 -49.99 37.08
C ALA A 17 28.29 -49.72 36.98
N ASN A 18 29.13 -50.60 37.54
CA ASN A 18 30.58 -50.44 37.48
C ASN A 18 31.08 -50.49 36.04
N SER A 19 30.69 -51.49 35.26
CA SER A 19 31.11 -51.59 33.85
C SER A 19 30.67 -50.37 33.03
N LEU A 20 29.50 -49.80 33.29
CA LEU A 20 28.99 -48.64 32.57
C LEU A 20 29.72 -47.35 32.93
N ILE A 21 30.07 -47.17 34.22
CA ILE A 21 30.93 -46.05 34.64
C ILE A 21 32.32 -46.17 34.00
N ASP A 22 32.92 -47.36 33.99
CA ASP A 22 34.23 -47.63 33.39
C ASP A 22 34.22 -47.39 31.86
N LEU A 23 33.09 -47.65 31.20
CA LEU A 23 32.85 -47.35 29.77
C LEU A 23 32.58 -45.86 29.49
N GLY A 24 32.67 -44.99 30.49
CA GLY A 24 32.60 -43.54 30.34
C GLY A 24 31.21 -42.94 30.51
N LEU A 25 30.23 -43.67 31.05
CA LEU A 25 28.95 -43.06 31.45
C LEU A 25 29.13 -42.24 32.71
N SER A 26 28.53 -41.05 32.72
CA SER A 26 28.72 -40.11 33.81
C SER A 26 28.01 -40.55 35.09
N GLN A 27 26.80 -41.12 34.96
CA GLN A 27 25.92 -41.47 36.06
C GLN A 27 25.05 -42.69 35.72
N VAL A 28 24.96 -43.64 36.65
CA VAL A 28 24.12 -44.84 36.53
C VAL A 28 23.35 -45.05 37.82
N ALA A 29 22.02 -45.04 37.74
CA ALA A 29 21.14 -45.38 38.85
C ALA A 29 20.64 -46.81 38.70
N VAL A 30 20.81 -47.64 39.73
CA VAL A 30 20.52 -49.08 39.70
C VAL A 30 19.83 -49.56 40.97
N MET A 31 19.22 -50.74 40.91
CA MET A 31 18.84 -51.52 42.09
C MET A 31 20.00 -52.46 42.46
N ARG A 32 20.55 -52.33 43.67
CA ARG A 32 21.70 -53.16 44.09
C ARG A 32 21.38 -54.64 44.20
N GLU A 33 20.15 -54.96 44.59
CA GLU A 33 19.66 -56.30 44.85
C GLU A 33 18.41 -56.59 44.02
N PRO A 34 18.00 -57.86 43.88
CA PRO A 34 16.72 -58.21 43.30
C PRO A 34 15.54 -57.54 44.02
N VAL A 35 14.64 -56.91 43.26
CA VAL A 35 13.47 -56.21 43.81
C VAL A 35 12.20 -56.72 43.16
N HIS A 36 11.12 -56.83 43.94
CA HIS A 36 9.82 -57.22 43.40
C HIS A 36 9.31 -56.18 42.40
N ASN A 37 8.70 -56.63 41.30
CA ASN A 37 8.28 -55.76 40.19
C ASN A 37 7.36 -54.60 40.64
N ALA A 38 6.46 -54.86 41.59
CA ALA A 38 5.58 -53.85 42.16
C ALA A 38 6.34 -52.70 42.86
N VAL A 39 7.45 -53.02 43.54
CA VAL A 39 8.31 -52.02 44.21
C VAL A 39 9.08 -51.21 43.19
N ALA A 40 9.65 -51.88 42.18
CA ALA A 40 10.37 -51.23 41.09
C ALA A 40 9.46 -50.26 40.32
N GLY A 41 8.19 -50.63 40.09
CA GLY A 41 7.19 -49.77 39.47
C GLY A 41 6.86 -48.52 40.30
N GLU A 42 6.59 -48.71 41.60
CA GLU A 42 6.28 -47.61 42.53
C GLU A 42 7.47 -46.64 42.70
N PHE A 43 8.69 -47.19 42.79
CA PHE A 43 9.92 -46.39 42.83
C PHE A 43 10.09 -45.56 41.56
N LEU A 44 10.01 -46.20 40.38
CA LEU A 44 10.18 -45.54 39.09
C LEU A 44 9.18 -44.39 38.91
N LEU A 45 7.91 -44.60 39.29
CA LEU A 45 6.90 -43.55 39.19
C LEU A 45 7.29 -42.31 40.01
N ARG A 46 7.70 -42.50 41.26
CA ARG A 46 8.14 -41.39 42.14
C ARG A 46 9.43 -40.73 41.65
N PHE A 47 10.35 -41.53 41.13
CA PHE A 47 11.62 -41.07 40.59
C PHE A 47 11.41 -40.17 39.37
N LEU A 48 10.55 -40.59 38.43
CA LEU A 48 10.17 -39.77 37.29
C LEU A 48 9.39 -38.51 37.69
N GLN A 49 8.51 -38.59 38.70
CA GLN A 49 7.81 -37.41 39.22
C GLN A 49 8.76 -36.37 39.82
N ALA A 50 9.80 -36.81 40.53
CA ALA A 50 10.81 -35.91 41.08
C ALA A 50 11.65 -35.27 39.96
N LEU A 51 12.12 -36.07 38.99
CA LEU A 51 12.83 -35.55 37.81
C LEU A 51 11.98 -34.57 36.99
N ALA A 52 10.67 -34.83 36.83
CA ALA A 52 9.74 -33.93 36.14
C ALA A 52 9.53 -32.60 36.87
N LYS A 53 9.82 -32.53 38.18
CA LYS A 53 9.86 -31.30 38.97
C LYS A 53 11.23 -30.62 38.94
N PHE A 54 12.09 -30.99 37.97
CA PHE A 54 13.43 -30.46 37.78
C PHE A 54 14.35 -30.70 38.99
N LYS A 55 14.11 -31.76 39.76
CA LYS A 55 15.02 -32.21 40.81
C LYS A 55 16.20 -32.93 40.17
N ASP A 56 17.39 -32.81 40.75
CA ASP A 56 18.54 -33.58 40.27
C ASP A 56 18.36 -35.08 40.57
N VAL A 57 19.14 -35.93 39.90
CA VAL A 57 19.01 -37.37 39.99
C VAL A 57 19.26 -37.92 41.39
N HIS A 58 20.11 -37.28 42.18
CA HIS A 58 20.39 -37.70 43.55
C HIS A 58 19.20 -37.35 44.46
N GLU A 59 18.67 -36.14 44.34
CA GLU A 59 17.46 -35.72 45.06
C GLU A 59 16.25 -36.56 44.65
N ALA A 60 16.10 -36.87 43.36
CA ALA A 60 15.05 -37.76 42.85
C ALA A 60 15.16 -39.17 43.43
N LEU A 61 16.38 -39.72 43.55
CA LEU A 61 16.61 -41.03 44.15
C LEU A 61 16.27 -41.02 45.65
N LEU A 62 16.71 -39.99 46.38
CA LEU A 62 16.41 -39.82 47.81
C LEU A 62 14.91 -39.73 48.09
N LEU A 63 14.19 -38.88 47.36
CA LEU A 63 12.75 -38.71 47.53
C LEU A 63 11.97 -40.00 47.23
N SER A 64 12.42 -40.75 46.24
CA SER A 64 11.79 -42.02 45.84
C SER A 64 12.05 -43.13 46.87
N SER A 65 13.28 -43.19 47.40
CA SER A 65 13.60 -44.10 48.50
C SER A 65 12.86 -43.72 49.78
N GLN A 66 12.74 -42.43 50.10
CA GLN A 66 11.99 -41.98 51.27
C GLN A 66 10.50 -42.33 51.15
N TYR A 67 9.91 -42.22 49.96
CA TYR A 67 8.54 -42.67 49.71
C TYR A 67 8.37 -44.16 50.03
N LEU A 68 9.29 -45.02 49.59
CA LEU A 68 9.26 -46.44 49.92
C LEU A 68 9.39 -46.69 51.44
N LYS A 69 10.23 -45.91 52.13
CA LYS A 69 10.45 -46.00 53.59
C LYS A 69 9.26 -45.56 54.43
N THR A 70 8.48 -44.59 53.97
CA THR A 70 7.39 -44.02 54.77
C THR A 70 6.04 -44.64 54.40
N GLU A 71 5.76 -44.75 53.10
CA GLU A 71 4.42 -45.09 52.60
C GLU A 71 4.26 -46.59 52.28
N LYS A 72 5.37 -47.32 52.11
CA LYS A 72 5.35 -48.72 51.66
C LYS A 72 6.16 -49.68 52.55
N ASN A 73 6.65 -49.22 53.70
CA ASN A 73 7.53 -50.01 54.58
C ASN A 73 6.88 -51.29 55.14
N LEU A 74 5.57 -51.25 55.42
CA LEU A 74 4.82 -52.41 55.89
C LEU A 74 4.64 -53.47 54.78
N THR A 75 4.56 -53.03 53.52
CA THR A 75 4.37 -53.92 52.36
C THR A 75 5.70 -54.43 51.82
N TYR A 76 6.74 -53.61 51.86
CA TYR A 76 8.07 -53.89 51.31
C TYR A 76 9.16 -53.42 52.29
N PRO A 77 9.40 -54.16 53.38
CA PRO A 77 10.38 -53.77 54.37
C PRO A 77 11.77 -53.64 53.73
N SER A 78 12.51 -52.61 54.14
CA SER A 78 13.90 -52.38 53.70
C SER A 78 14.13 -52.08 52.21
N ALA A 79 13.09 -52.10 51.37
CA ALA A 79 13.22 -51.86 49.93
C ALA A 79 13.82 -50.47 49.58
N TYR A 80 13.65 -49.49 50.46
CA TYR A 80 14.20 -48.14 50.31
C TYR A 80 15.75 -48.08 50.32
N LEU A 81 16.42 -49.12 50.81
CA LEU A 81 17.89 -49.21 50.87
C LEU A 81 18.50 -49.70 49.55
N ILE A 82 17.69 -50.27 48.67
CA ILE A 82 18.17 -50.96 47.46
C ILE A 82 18.59 -50.01 46.32
N PRO A 83 17.86 -48.90 46.03
CA PRO A 83 18.25 -47.96 44.99
C PRO A 83 19.62 -47.34 45.27
N SER A 84 20.47 -47.23 44.26
CA SER A 84 21.80 -46.64 44.40
C SER A 84 22.23 -45.90 43.14
N LEU A 85 22.98 -44.81 43.34
CA LEU A 85 23.53 -43.98 42.28
C LEU A 85 25.04 -44.15 42.24
N PHE A 86 25.55 -44.58 41.09
CA PHE A 86 26.96 -44.59 40.75
C PHE A 86 27.27 -43.38 39.88
N ARG A 87 28.35 -42.68 40.21
CA ARG A 87 28.71 -41.43 39.55
C ARG A 87 30.22 -41.31 39.46
N HIS A 88 30.72 -40.90 38.30
CA HIS A 88 32.11 -40.51 38.16
C HIS A 88 32.42 -39.28 39.04
N PRO A 89 33.52 -39.24 39.81
CA PRO A 89 33.75 -38.20 40.83
C PRO A 89 33.59 -36.75 40.35
N GLU A 90 33.98 -36.46 39.10
CA GLU A 90 33.93 -35.12 38.49
C GLU A 90 32.65 -34.82 37.71
N ALA A 91 31.70 -35.76 37.62
CA ALA A 91 30.47 -35.57 36.86
C ALA A 91 29.43 -34.74 37.65
N PRO A 92 28.87 -33.66 37.06
CA PRO A 92 27.73 -32.95 37.65
C PRO A 92 26.49 -33.84 37.69
N LEU A 93 25.62 -33.63 38.66
CA LEU A 93 24.39 -34.42 38.81
C LEU A 93 23.45 -34.18 37.63
N PHE A 94 22.86 -35.25 37.10
CA PHE A 94 21.89 -35.15 36.02
C PHE A 94 20.63 -34.44 36.52
N GLN A 95 20.18 -33.43 35.80
CA GLN A 95 18.95 -32.68 36.10
C GLN A 95 18.24 -32.41 34.77
N VAL A 96 16.92 -32.60 34.76
CA VAL A 96 16.11 -32.17 33.61
C VAL A 96 16.10 -30.65 33.60
N GLU A 97 16.61 -30.02 32.54
CA GLU A 97 16.53 -28.57 32.43
C GLU A 97 15.08 -28.11 32.22
N PRO A 98 14.66 -26.99 32.84
CA PRO A 98 13.33 -26.42 32.61
C PRO A 98 13.18 -26.04 31.13
N PHE A 99 12.20 -26.67 30.46
CA PHE A 99 11.92 -26.45 29.04
C PHE A 99 11.23 -25.09 28.83
N GLY A 100 12.01 -24.00 28.79
CA GLY A 100 11.50 -22.63 28.78
C GLY A 100 11.33 -22.02 27.38
N ILE A 101 10.38 -21.08 27.25
CA ILE A 101 10.22 -20.19 26.06
C ILE A 101 11.56 -19.52 25.69
N LYS A 102 12.39 -19.21 26.69
CA LYS A 102 13.74 -18.64 26.54
C LYS A 102 14.66 -19.50 25.66
N GLN A 103 14.63 -20.83 25.78
CA GLN A 103 15.43 -21.74 24.95
C GLN A 103 14.89 -21.86 23.51
N ARG A 104 13.57 -21.70 23.31
CA ARG A 104 12.99 -21.57 21.96
C ARG A 104 13.37 -20.24 21.31
N LEU A 105 13.36 -19.14 22.06
CA LEU A 105 13.78 -17.81 21.58
C LEU A 105 15.27 -17.76 21.23
N GLN A 106 16.13 -18.44 21.99
CA GLN A 106 17.56 -18.55 21.67
C GLN A 106 17.82 -19.20 20.31
N LYS A 107 16.95 -20.12 19.85
CA LYS A 107 17.06 -20.71 18.51
C LYS A 107 16.64 -19.74 17.40
N ILE A 108 15.86 -18.71 17.71
CA ILE A 108 15.38 -17.72 16.73
C ILE A 108 16.44 -16.63 16.48
N ILE A 109 17.41 -16.45 17.38
CA ILE A 109 18.45 -15.43 17.26
C ILE A 109 19.21 -15.57 15.92
N PRO A 110 19.38 -14.47 15.16
CA PRO A 110 20.11 -14.51 13.90
C PRO A 110 21.60 -14.76 14.13
N THR A 111 22.23 -15.54 13.24
CA THR A 111 23.70 -15.67 13.23
C THR A 111 24.35 -14.35 12.78
N ARG A 112 25.66 -14.14 13.01
CA ARG A 112 26.35 -12.89 12.60
C ARG A 112 26.13 -12.54 11.12
N LYS A 113 26.20 -13.54 10.23
CA LYS A 113 25.97 -13.36 8.78
C LYS A 113 24.51 -13.02 8.47
N GLU A 114 23.55 -13.70 9.14
CA GLU A 114 22.13 -13.35 9.04
C GLU A 114 21.89 -11.93 9.53
N ALA A 115 22.44 -11.54 10.68
CA ALA A 115 22.27 -10.20 11.23
C ALA A 115 22.78 -9.12 10.25
N ILE A 116 23.99 -9.29 9.69
CA ILE A 116 24.52 -8.36 8.68
C ILE A 116 23.60 -8.26 7.46
N ALA A 117 23.15 -9.40 6.91
CA ALA A 117 22.30 -9.41 5.73
C ALA A 117 20.92 -8.79 6.00
N LEU A 118 20.31 -9.09 7.15
CA LEU A 118 19.02 -8.54 7.54
C LEU A 118 19.12 -7.04 7.84
N THR A 119 20.18 -6.58 8.49
CA THR A 119 20.43 -5.16 8.71
C THR A 119 20.61 -4.45 7.37
N ALA A 120 21.36 -5.03 6.42
CA ALA A 120 21.51 -4.45 5.09
C ALA A 120 20.15 -4.37 4.35
N LEU A 121 19.36 -5.44 4.35
CA LEU A 121 18.04 -5.46 3.73
C LEU A 121 17.07 -4.46 4.38
N LEU A 122 17.11 -4.33 5.71
CA LEU A 122 16.33 -3.35 6.45
C LEU A 122 16.72 -1.92 6.07
N LEU A 123 18.02 -1.60 6.06
CA LEU A 123 18.51 -0.27 5.67
C LEU A 123 18.13 0.06 4.23
N ILE A 124 18.26 -0.90 3.31
CA ILE A 124 17.82 -0.77 1.91
C ILE A 124 16.31 -0.51 1.83
N SER A 125 15.50 -1.25 2.59
CA SER A 125 14.04 -1.11 2.59
C SER A 125 13.56 0.24 3.12
N LEU A 126 14.38 0.97 3.88
CA LEU A 126 14.06 2.30 4.41
C LEU A 126 14.47 3.44 3.47
N GLN A 127 15.24 3.17 2.40
CA GLN A 127 15.67 4.18 1.43
C GLN A 127 14.53 4.51 0.45
N ILE A 128 14.00 5.73 0.53
CA ILE A 128 12.92 6.22 -0.35
C ILE A 128 13.25 6.10 -1.85
N PRO A 129 14.47 6.45 -2.34
CA PRO A 129 14.80 6.26 -3.75
C PRO A 129 14.68 4.81 -4.22
N ILE A 130 15.06 3.85 -3.37
CA ILE A 130 14.97 2.42 -3.67
C ILE A 130 13.52 1.95 -3.68
N GLN A 131 12.73 2.35 -2.66
CA GLN A 131 11.29 2.07 -2.62
C GLN A 131 10.59 2.54 -3.89
N ASN A 132 10.86 3.79 -4.31
CA ASN A 132 10.22 4.40 -5.48
C ASN A 132 10.67 3.75 -6.79
N HIS A 133 11.95 3.37 -6.89
CA HIS A 133 12.45 2.61 -8.04
C HIS A 133 11.78 1.23 -8.15
N LEU A 134 11.73 0.48 -7.04
CA LEU A 134 11.07 -0.83 -6.97
C LEU A 134 9.57 -0.73 -7.27
N LEU A 135 8.90 0.30 -6.76
CA LEU A 135 7.49 0.57 -7.02
C LEU A 135 7.24 0.90 -8.50
N GLY A 136 8.06 1.76 -9.11
CA GLY A 136 7.97 2.08 -10.53
C GLY A 136 8.12 0.84 -11.42
N HIS A 137 9.11 -0.01 -11.13
CA HIS A 137 9.26 -1.29 -11.83
C HIS A 137 8.09 -2.23 -11.57
N ARG A 138 7.55 -2.26 -10.33
CA ARG A 138 6.39 -3.07 -9.96
C ARG A 138 5.12 -2.66 -10.73
N LEU A 139 4.91 -1.37 -10.99
CA LEU A 139 3.82 -0.87 -11.82
C LEU A 139 4.05 -1.17 -13.31
N TRP A 140 5.29 -1.10 -13.79
CA TRP A 140 5.61 -1.51 -15.16
C TRP A 140 5.30 -2.99 -15.42
N VAL A 141 5.72 -3.88 -14.52
CA VAL A 141 5.35 -5.31 -14.57
C VAL A 141 3.84 -5.48 -14.50
N GLN A 142 3.13 -4.63 -13.76
CA GLN A 142 1.67 -4.66 -13.69
C GLN A 142 1.02 -4.29 -15.03
N SER A 143 1.52 -3.28 -15.75
CA SER A 143 1.04 -2.92 -17.10
C SER A 143 1.19 -4.10 -18.05
N LEU A 144 2.37 -4.73 -18.06
CA LEU A 144 2.64 -5.92 -18.86
C LEU A 144 1.69 -7.07 -18.48
N TYR A 145 1.51 -7.32 -17.20
CA TYR A 145 0.61 -8.37 -16.71
C TYR A 145 -0.84 -8.14 -17.15
N ARG A 146 -1.34 -6.90 -17.05
CA ARG A 146 -2.68 -6.53 -17.53
C ARG A 146 -2.83 -6.78 -19.03
N GLN A 147 -1.83 -6.43 -19.83
CA GLN A 147 -1.83 -6.70 -21.26
C GLN A 147 -1.88 -8.19 -21.55
N LEU A 148 -0.98 -8.98 -20.93
CA LEU A 148 -0.90 -10.42 -21.15
C LEU A 148 -2.16 -11.18 -20.73
N THR A 149 -2.86 -10.69 -19.70
CA THR A 149 -4.09 -11.31 -19.19
C THR A 149 -5.37 -10.73 -19.76
N ALA A 150 -5.28 -9.74 -20.65
CA ALA A 150 -6.41 -8.94 -21.14
C ALA A 150 -7.29 -8.33 -20.02
N LYS A 151 -6.74 -8.13 -18.82
CA LYS A 151 -7.43 -7.55 -17.66
C LYS A 151 -7.34 -6.02 -17.69
N VAL A 152 -7.83 -5.48 -18.79
CA VAL A 152 -7.85 -4.07 -19.16
C VAL A 152 -9.32 -3.74 -19.39
N SER A 153 -9.96 -3.02 -18.45
CA SER A 153 -11.43 -2.86 -18.41
C SER A 153 -11.94 -2.09 -19.63
N GLN A 154 -12.68 -2.73 -20.54
CA GLN A 154 -13.27 -2.03 -21.68
C GLN A 154 -14.39 -1.09 -21.19
N GLN A 155 -14.07 0.18 -20.94
CA GLN A 155 -15.06 1.23 -20.80
C GLN A 155 -15.52 1.69 -22.19
N GLU A 156 -16.83 1.83 -22.38
CA GLU A 156 -17.41 2.35 -23.63
C GLU A 156 -16.92 3.78 -23.93
N ALA A 157 -16.69 4.59 -22.89
CA ALA A 157 -16.09 5.91 -22.99
C ALA A 157 -15.36 6.28 -21.68
N PRO A 158 -14.16 6.88 -21.75
CA PRO A 158 -13.45 7.37 -20.58
C PRO A 158 -14.24 8.47 -19.84
N PRO A 159 -14.17 8.51 -18.50
CA PRO A 159 -14.94 9.48 -17.70
C PRO A 159 -14.41 10.92 -17.78
N VAL A 160 -13.20 11.12 -18.32
CA VAL A 160 -12.55 12.43 -18.41
C VAL A 160 -12.25 12.78 -19.87
N LEU A 161 -12.52 14.04 -20.24
CA LEU A 161 -12.04 14.63 -21.48
C LEU A 161 -11.08 15.77 -21.14
N ILE A 162 -9.87 15.72 -21.68
CA ILE A 162 -8.89 16.79 -21.54
C ILE A 162 -8.91 17.67 -22.80
N VAL A 163 -9.20 18.95 -22.63
CA VAL A 163 -8.96 19.97 -23.66
C VAL A 163 -7.55 20.51 -23.45
N LYS A 164 -6.61 20.00 -24.24
CA LYS A 164 -5.17 20.27 -24.10
C LYS A 164 -4.80 21.54 -24.85
N ILE A 165 -4.30 22.55 -24.14
CA ILE A 165 -3.68 23.72 -24.75
C ILE A 165 -2.21 23.38 -25.02
N ASP A 166 -1.92 22.77 -26.16
CA ASP A 166 -0.58 22.42 -26.63
C ASP A 166 0.11 23.58 -27.39
N ASP A 167 1.38 23.40 -27.81
CA ASP A 167 2.11 24.42 -28.59
C ASP A 167 1.38 24.85 -29.85
N GLU A 168 0.76 23.89 -30.57
CA GLU A 168 -0.03 24.19 -31.75
C GLU A 168 -1.28 25.00 -31.41
N SER A 169 -1.89 24.77 -30.23
CA SER A 169 -3.02 25.56 -29.73
C SER A 169 -2.64 27.02 -29.49
N ILE A 170 -1.44 27.26 -28.97
CA ILE A 170 -0.89 28.60 -28.73
C ILE A 170 -0.60 29.27 -30.09
N LYS A 171 0.12 28.59 -30.99
CA LYS A 171 0.49 29.13 -32.32
C LYS A 171 -0.72 29.45 -33.19
N LYS A 172 -1.73 28.58 -33.20
CA LYS A 172 -2.95 28.74 -34.01
C LYS A 172 -4.00 29.64 -33.35
N SER A 173 -3.74 30.15 -32.15
CA SER A 173 -4.66 31.04 -31.47
C SER A 173 -4.91 32.31 -32.31
N LYS A 174 -6.18 32.64 -32.55
CA LYS A 174 -6.55 33.86 -33.28
C LYS A 174 -6.09 35.13 -32.56
N GLY A 175 -6.03 35.08 -31.22
CA GLY A 175 -5.55 36.15 -30.36
C GLY A 175 -4.02 36.33 -30.34
N LYS A 176 -3.26 35.50 -31.08
CA LYS A 176 -1.78 35.52 -31.14
C LYS A 176 -1.16 35.59 -29.74
N ILE A 177 -1.34 34.53 -28.96
CA ILE A 177 -0.78 34.40 -27.61
C ILE A 177 0.75 34.48 -27.71
N SER A 178 1.32 35.60 -27.26
CA SER A 178 2.77 35.84 -27.24
C SER A 178 3.43 35.34 -25.97
N ASN A 179 2.73 35.41 -24.85
CA ASN A 179 3.14 34.84 -23.57
C ASN A 179 1.98 34.01 -23.00
N PRO A 180 2.12 32.66 -22.91
CA PRO A 180 1.09 31.79 -22.37
C PRO A 180 1.07 31.71 -20.83
N ARG A 181 1.94 32.46 -20.11
CA ARG A 181 1.96 32.54 -18.64
C ARG A 181 1.87 33.99 -18.14
N PRO A 182 0.72 34.44 -17.56
CA PRO A 182 -0.51 33.68 -17.35
C PRO A 182 -1.29 33.45 -18.65
N MET A 183 -2.02 32.32 -18.74
CA MET A 183 -2.76 31.95 -19.94
C MET A 183 -3.81 33.00 -20.32
N ASN A 184 -3.92 33.29 -21.61
CA ASN A 184 -4.84 34.31 -22.13
C ASN A 184 -6.31 33.96 -21.82
N ARG A 185 -7.01 34.84 -21.08
CA ARG A 185 -8.39 34.53 -20.64
C ARG A 185 -9.42 34.52 -21.77
N GLU A 186 -9.22 35.29 -22.82
CA GLU A 186 -10.11 35.27 -24.01
C GLU A 186 -10.04 33.91 -24.72
N TYR A 187 -8.85 33.30 -24.76
CA TYR A 187 -8.66 31.95 -25.29
C TYR A 187 -9.41 30.90 -24.45
N ILE A 188 -9.24 30.94 -23.12
CA ILE A 188 -10.00 30.07 -22.18
C ILE A 188 -11.51 30.32 -22.36
N ALA A 189 -11.95 31.56 -22.48
CA ALA A 189 -13.36 31.91 -22.67
C ALA A 189 -13.94 31.32 -23.96
N SER A 190 -13.15 31.28 -25.04
CA SER A 190 -13.55 30.67 -26.31
C SER A 190 -13.76 29.15 -26.16
N LEU A 191 -12.88 28.47 -25.42
CA LEU A 191 -13.02 27.04 -25.11
C LEU A 191 -14.24 26.78 -24.23
N VAL A 192 -14.41 27.57 -23.16
CA VAL A 192 -15.57 27.50 -22.27
C VAL A 192 -16.87 27.68 -23.07
N ASN A 193 -16.96 28.70 -23.93
CA ASN A 193 -18.14 28.89 -24.77
C ASN A 193 -18.45 27.68 -25.65
N LYS A 194 -17.45 27.10 -26.32
CA LYS A 194 -17.64 25.91 -27.16
C LYS A 194 -18.13 24.70 -26.37
N LEU A 195 -17.58 24.46 -25.18
CA LEU A 195 -17.98 23.35 -24.32
C LEU A 195 -19.38 23.57 -23.73
N THR A 196 -19.62 24.77 -23.20
CA THR A 196 -20.93 25.16 -22.69
C THR A 196 -21.99 25.05 -23.78
N ASP A 197 -21.76 25.51 -25.01
CA ASP A 197 -22.71 25.41 -26.12
C ASP A 197 -23.10 23.95 -26.46
N ARG A 198 -22.23 22.98 -26.15
CA ARG A 198 -22.50 21.53 -26.27
C ARG A 198 -23.12 20.90 -25.02
N ASN A 199 -23.54 21.72 -24.06
CA ASN A 199 -24.17 21.32 -22.80
C ASN A 199 -23.25 20.46 -21.91
N THR A 200 -21.94 20.73 -21.93
CA THR A 200 -21.02 20.17 -20.95
C THR A 200 -21.45 20.56 -19.53
N LYS A 201 -21.49 19.57 -18.64
CA LYS A 201 -22.00 19.75 -17.28
C LYS A 201 -20.93 20.16 -16.27
N ILE A 202 -19.71 19.69 -16.44
CA ILE A 202 -18.61 19.90 -15.50
C ILE A 202 -17.39 20.33 -16.28
N ILE A 203 -16.86 21.49 -15.94
CA ILE A 203 -15.64 22.04 -16.54
C ILE A 203 -14.68 22.40 -15.40
N GLY A 204 -13.57 21.67 -15.33
CA GLY A 204 -12.39 22.02 -14.55
C GLY A 204 -11.49 22.95 -15.36
N ILE A 205 -11.01 24.03 -14.73
CA ILE A 205 -10.01 24.92 -15.31
C ILE A 205 -8.73 24.74 -14.52
N ASP A 206 -7.80 23.99 -15.12
CA ASP A 206 -6.50 23.63 -14.56
C ASP A 206 -5.46 24.73 -14.84
N PHE A 207 -5.82 25.94 -14.43
CA PHE A 207 -4.99 27.14 -14.51
C PHE A 207 -5.32 27.99 -13.29
N VAL A 208 -4.32 28.35 -12.50
CA VAL A 208 -4.53 29.31 -11.40
C VAL A 208 -4.81 30.69 -12.00
N LEU A 209 -6.02 31.20 -11.74
CA LEU A 209 -6.52 32.44 -12.32
C LEU A 209 -6.40 33.64 -11.37
N ASP A 210 -5.30 33.74 -10.62
CA ASP A 210 -5.08 34.72 -9.55
C ASP A 210 -4.50 36.06 -10.04
N ARG A 211 -3.92 36.09 -11.24
CA ARG A 211 -3.37 37.31 -11.86
C ARG A 211 -4.37 38.01 -12.78
N TYR A 212 -4.48 39.32 -12.62
CA TYR A 212 -5.38 40.21 -13.36
C TYR A 212 -4.99 40.36 -14.85
N GLN A 213 -5.98 40.24 -15.73
CA GLN A 213 -5.93 40.58 -17.17
C GLN A 213 -7.15 41.46 -17.54
N PRO A 214 -6.98 42.78 -17.72
CA PRO A 214 -8.08 43.75 -17.67
C PRO A 214 -9.36 43.39 -18.46
N GLN A 215 -9.30 43.45 -19.79
CA GLN A 215 -10.48 43.19 -20.64
C GLN A 215 -10.76 41.69 -20.75
N ASN A 216 -9.72 40.85 -20.69
CA ASN A 216 -9.83 39.41 -20.92
C ASN A 216 -10.53 38.70 -19.76
N ASP A 217 -10.32 39.15 -18.51
CA ASP A 217 -11.01 38.60 -17.32
C ASP A 217 -12.52 38.79 -17.45
N LYS A 218 -12.97 39.95 -17.94
CA LYS A 218 -14.39 40.22 -18.18
C LYS A 218 -14.98 39.30 -19.24
N ILE A 219 -14.23 39.03 -20.32
CA ILE A 219 -14.65 38.11 -21.40
C ILE A 219 -14.83 36.69 -20.84
N LEU A 220 -13.87 36.22 -20.05
CA LEU A 220 -13.95 34.91 -19.40
C LEU A 220 -15.09 34.84 -18.39
N ALA A 221 -15.26 35.86 -17.55
CA ALA A 221 -16.37 35.96 -16.60
C ALA A 221 -17.73 35.83 -17.30
N GLN A 222 -17.90 36.49 -18.46
CA GLN A 222 -19.13 36.40 -19.26
C GLN A 222 -19.36 34.98 -19.80
N ALA A 223 -18.32 34.32 -20.32
CA ALA A 223 -18.42 32.94 -20.81
C ALA A 223 -18.81 31.96 -19.69
N ILE A 224 -18.21 32.12 -18.51
CA ILE A 224 -18.50 31.29 -17.33
C ILE A 224 -19.92 31.55 -16.82
N LYS A 225 -20.32 32.81 -16.66
CA LYS A 225 -21.68 33.19 -16.25
C LYS A 225 -22.73 32.65 -17.22
N LYS A 226 -22.46 32.66 -18.53
CA LYS A 226 -23.32 32.04 -19.56
C LYS A 226 -23.51 30.53 -19.32
N GLY A 227 -22.46 29.83 -18.88
CA GLY A 227 -22.56 28.40 -18.54
C GLY A 227 -23.36 28.14 -17.25
N VAL A 228 -23.14 28.94 -16.22
CA VAL A 228 -23.86 28.83 -14.95
C VAL A 228 -25.35 29.21 -15.11
N SER A 229 -25.69 30.14 -16.00
CA SER A 229 -27.07 30.55 -16.23
C SER A 229 -27.88 29.59 -17.11
N LYS A 230 -27.28 28.52 -17.65
CA LYS A 230 -28.02 27.53 -18.44
C LYS A 230 -29.06 26.79 -17.59
N SER A 231 -30.30 26.78 -18.07
CA SER A 231 -31.41 26.02 -17.50
C SER A 231 -31.84 24.91 -18.45
N PRO A 232 -32.19 23.69 -17.95
CA PRO A 232 -32.29 23.28 -16.55
C PRO A 232 -30.98 22.72 -15.95
N ASN A 233 -29.89 22.71 -16.71
CA ASN A 233 -28.62 22.08 -16.33
C ASN A 233 -27.50 23.14 -16.37
N PRO A 234 -27.24 23.83 -15.25
CA PRO A 234 -26.14 24.78 -15.21
C PRO A 234 -24.81 24.03 -15.26
N THR A 235 -23.82 24.60 -15.93
CA THR A 235 -22.45 24.06 -15.92
C THR A 235 -21.80 24.35 -14.57
N TRP A 236 -21.20 23.33 -13.96
CA TRP A 236 -20.42 23.44 -12.74
C TRP A 236 -18.97 23.74 -13.12
N PHE A 237 -18.47 24.88 -12.65
CA PHE A 237 -17.09 25.30 -12.85
C PHE A 237 -16.27 25.03 -11.59
N ILE A 238 -15.15 24.33 -11.77
CA ILE A 238 -14.18 24.06 -10.73
C ILE A 238 -12.86 24.70 -11.15
N PHE A 239 -12.31 25.56 -10.31
CA PHE A 239 -11.06 26.26 -10.59
C PHE A 239 -9.90 25.66 -9.80
N ALA A 240 -8.73 25.64 -10.44
CA ALA A 240 -7.47 25.39 -9.79
C ALA A 240 -7.16 26.46 -8.72
N GLY A 241 -6.73 26.01 -7.56
CA GLY A 241 -6.11 26.83 -6.53
C GLY A 241 -4.84 26.18 -5.99
N GLU A 242 -3.94 27.00 -5.48
CA GLU A 242 -2.65 26.56 -4.97
C GLU A 242 -2.20 27.43 -3.80
N GLU A 243 -1.49 26.84 -2.84
CA GLU A 243 -0.88 27.58 -1.75
C GLU A 243 0.49 28.11 -2.21
N SER A 244 0.64 29.43 -2.22
CA SER A 244 1.94 30.05 -2.52
C SER A 244 2.99 29.71 -1.46
N ASP A 245 4.27 29.91 -1.79
CA ASP A 245 5.39 29.79 -0.83
C ASP A 245 5.22 30.68 0.43
N ALA A 246 4.41 31.74 0.33
CA ALA A 246 4.08 32.62 1.45
C ALA A 246 2.93 32.10 2.34
N GLY A 247 2.39 30.91 2.06
CA GLY A 247 1.23 30.34 2.74
C GLY A 247 -0.10 31.01 2.38
N VAL A 248 -0.14 31.77 1.29
CA VAL A 248 -1.36 32.44 0.81
C VAL A 248 -2.03 31.56 -0.23
N TRP A 249 -3.30 31.24 0.01
CA TRP A 249 -4.15 30.49 -0.93
C TRP A 249 -4.49 31.36 -2.15
N GLN A 250 -3.98 30.97 -3.32
CA GLN A 250 -4.23 31.61 -4.60
C GLN A 250 -5.34 30.89 -5.33
N THR A 251 -6.41 31.61 -5.64
CA THR A 251 -7.57 31.09 -6.39
C THR A 251 -7.93 32.02 -7.52
N VAL A 252 -8.98 31.65 -8.26
CA VAL A 252 -9.61 32.55 -9.23
C VAL A 252 -9.98 33.90 -8.60
N ILE A 253 -9.66 34.99 -9.30
CA ILE A 253 -10.01 36.34 -8.87
C ILE A 253 -11.53 36.61 -8.95
N PRO A 254 -12.07 37.50 -8.09
CA PRO A 254 -13.50 37.82 -8.03
C PRO A 254 -14.10 38.36 -9.34
N GLU A 255 -13.29 38.99 -10.20
CA GLU A 255 -13.71 39.50 -11.50
C GLU A 255 -14.15 38.37 -12.45
N ILE A 256 -13.59 37.17 -12.29
CA ILE A 256 -13.86 36.00 -13.12
C ILE A 256 -14.97 35.15 -12.50
N ALA A 257 -14.82 34.78 -11.22
CA ALA A 257 -15.75 33.87 -10.55
C ALA A 257 -15.92 34.15 -9.05
N SER A 258 -16.96 33.56 -8.46
CA SER A 258 -17.28 33.69 -7.04
C SER A 258 -17.60 32.34 -6.43
N SER A 259 -17.05 32.11 -5.23
CA SER A 259 -17.28 30.90 -4.44
C SER A 259 -18.75 30.67 -4.05
N ASN A 260 -19.65 31.63 -4.29
CA ASN A 260 -21.09 31.47 -4.12
C ASN A 260 -21.75 30.59 -5.20
N TRP A 261 -21.08 30.39 -6.34
CA TRP A 261 -21.61 29.60 -7.45
C TRP A 261 -20.56 28.82 -8.24
N SER A 262 -19.28 28.92 -7.89
CA SER A 262 -18.22 28.03 -8.36
C SER A 262 -17.57 27.26 -7.21
N LEU A 263 -16.74 26.29 -7.56
CA LEU A 263 -15.91 25.55 -6.62
C LEU A 263 -14.43 25.78 -6.94
N ASP A 264 -13.58 25.63 -5.94
CA ASP A 264 -12.13 25.68 -6.06
C ASP A 264 -11.54 24.37 -5.54
N GLY A 265 -10.40 23.95 -6.09
CA GLY A 265 -9.69 22.77 -5.64
C GLY A 265 -8.19 22.84 -5.84
N GLU A 266 -7.46 22.19 -4.93
CA GLU A 266 -6.00 22.16 -4.89
C GLU A 266 -5.39 21.36 -6.03
N ILE A 267 -4.48 21.99 -6.78
CA ILE A 267 -3.81 21.39 -7.93
C ILE A 267 -2.48 20.72 -7.61
N GLU A 268 -2.05 20.71 -6.34
CA GLU A 268 -0.77 20.11 -5.97
C GLU A 268 -0.70 18.63 -6.38
N ILE A 269 0.38 18.27 -7.07
CA ILE A 269 0.71 16.91 -7.50
C ILE A 269 1.87 16.38 -6.66
N LEU A 270 1.61 15.28 -5.94
CA LEU A 270 2.60 14.65 -5.07
C LEU A 270 3.59 13.77 -5.86
N LEU A 271 4.88 14.06 -5.70
CA LEU A 271 5.98 13.43 -6.41
C LEU A 271 6.64 12.29 -5.60
N CYS A 272 7.11 11.24 -6.28
CA CYS A 272 8.01 10.24 -5.67
C CYS A 272 9.49 10.53 -5.91
N HIS A 273 9.81 11.39 -6.89
CA HIS A 273 11.18 11.77 -7.16
C HIS A 273 11.22 13.26 -7.48
N ASN A 274 11.77 14.06 -6.57
CA ASN A 274 11.76 15.52 -6.72
C ASN A 274 12.65 15.97 -7.89
N VAL A 275 13.84 15.38 -8.05
CA VAL A 275 14.76 15.73 -9.15
C VAL A 275 14.18 15.36 -10.53
N GLN A 276 13.65 14.15 -10.69
CA GLN A 276 13.01 13.70 -11.92
C GLN A 276 11.57 14.19 -12.06
N ARG A 277 11.04 14.98 -11.11
CA ARG A 277 9.64 15.44 -11.09
C ARG A 277 8.62 14.36 -11.50
N ARG A 278 8.67 13.18 -10.88
CA ARG A 278 7.77 12.05 -11.23
C ARG A 278 6.54 11.99 -10.33
N PRO A 279 5.31 12.09 -10.88
CA PRO A 279 4.08 11.96 -10.10
C PRO A 279 3.90 10.50 -9.68
N CYS A 280 3.41 10.28 -8.47
CA CYS A 280 3.26 8.92 -7.96
C CYS A 280 2.16 8.77 -6.92
N TYR A 281 2.01 9.73 -6.01
CA TYR A 281 1.08 9.63 -4.90
C TYR A 281 -0.19 10.40 -5.18
N LEU A 282 -1.31 9.89 -4.67
CA LEU A 282 -2.59 10.58 -4.75
C LEU A 282 -2.63 11.73 -3.74
N THR A 283 -3.01 12.93 -4.17
CA THR A 283 -3.42 14.01 -3.26
C THR A 283 -4.76 13.63 -2.63
N LEU A 284 -4.76 13.40 -1.31
CA LEU A 284 -5.90 12.85 -0.58
C LEU A 284 -6.86 13.93 -0.10
N LEU A 285 -8.12 13.55 0.11
CA LEU A 285 -9.11 14.40 0.77
C LEU A 285 -8.68 14.68 2.23
N PRO A 286 -9.01 15.87 2.76
CA PRO A 286 -8.74 16.19 4.15
C PRO A 286 -9.47 15.24 5.11
N SER A 287 -8.97 15.11 6.33
CA SER A 287 -9.64 14.34 7.38
C SER A 287 -10.97 15.00 7.74
N SER A 288 -11.96 14.19 8.17
CA SER A 288 -13.35 14.64 8.38
C SER A 288 -13.54 15.75 9.44
N GLY A 289 -12.49 16.09 10.19
CA GLY A 289 -12.51 17.16 11.20
C GLY A 289 -11.60 18.36 10.88
N ASN A 290 -10.84 18.33 9.78
CA ASN A 290 -9.91 19.42 9.45
C ASN A 290 -10.41 20.23 8.25
N ASN A 291 -11.15 21.31 8.53
CA ASN A 291 -11.74 22.18 7.51
C ASN A 291 -10.75 23.21 6.92
N SER A 292 -9.50 23.27 7.39
CA SER A 292 -8.55 24.28 6.92
C SER A 292 -7.87 23.93 5.60
N LYS A 293 -7.74 22.63 5.28
CA LYS A 293 -7.11 22.21 4.02
C LYS A 293 -8.12 22.18 2.87
N PRO A 294 -7.79 22.76 1.71
CA PRO A 294 -8.62 22.67 0.52
C PRO A 294 -8.75 21.21 0.05
N PHE A 295 -9.80 20.95 -0.70
CA PHE A 295 -9.97 19.65 -1.35
C PHE A 295 -9.16 19.61 -2.63
N PRO A 296 -8.57 18.47 -3.02
CA PRO A 296 -7.87 18.36 -4.31
C PRO A 296 -8.83 18.59 -5.47
N LEU A 297 -8.34 19.28 -6.52
CA LEU A 297 -9.08 19.59 -7.75
C LEU A 297 -9.74 18.33 -8.32
N ALA A 298 -8.97 17.26 -8.45
CA ALA A 298 -9.46 15.97 -8.93
C ALA A 298 -10.57 15.37 -8.04
N GLY A 299 -10.49 15.58 -6.72
CA GLY A 299 -11.52 15.15 -5.78
C GLY A 299 -12.83 15.93 -5.97
N ILE A 300 -12.77 17.25 -6.10
CA ILE A 300 -13.95 18.09 -6.35
C ILE A 300 -14.58 17.79 -7.71
N LEU A 301 -13.77 17.58 -8.74
CA LEU A 301 -14.25 17.17 -10.07
C LEU A 301 -14.98 15.81 -10.02
N ALA A 302 -14.40 14.82 -9.36
CA ALA A 302 -15.02 13.51 -9.19
C ALA A 302 -16.32 13.57 -8.36
N LEU A 303 -16.33 14.35 -7.27
CA LEU A 303 -17.54 14.55 -6.45
C LEU A 303 -18.64 15.23 -7.26
N SER A 304 -18.30 16.27 -8.02
CA SER A 304 -19.25 17.00 -8.87
C SER A 304 -19.88 16.07 -9.91
N HIS A 305 -19.10 15.14 -10.46
CA HIS A 305 -19.57 14.13 -11.41
C HIS A 305 -20.53 13.11 -10.79
N GLN A 306 -20.20 12.58 -9.61
CA GLN A 306 -21.10 11.70 -8.87
C GLN A 306 -22.44 12.40 -8.55
N LEU A 307 -22.38 13.66 -8.11
CA LEU A 307 -23.57 14.45 -7.79
C LEU A 307 -24.41 14.76 -9.04
N GLN A 308 -23.80 15.20 -10.14
CA GLN A 308 -24.48 15.43 -11.42
C GLN A 308 -25.19 14.18 -11.95
N SER A 309 -24.54 13.01 -11.85
CA SER A 309 -25.17 11.74 -12.25
C SER A 309 -26.40 11.44 -11.41
N SER A 310 -26.32 11.64 -10.08
CA SER A 310 -27.45 11.42 -9.18
C SER A 310 -28.61 12.40 -9.37
N ILE A 311 -28.34 13.62 -9.88
CA ILE A 311 -29.37 14.61 -10.24
C ILE A 311 -30.21 14.10 -11.41
N GLU A 312 -29.60 13.47 -12.40
CA GLU A 312 -30.31 12.90 -13.54
C GLU A 312 -31.24 11.77 -13.11
N ASP A 313 -30.78 10.90 -12.22
CA ASP A 313 -31.56 9.79 -11.70
C ASP A 313 -32.71 10.28 -10.81
N SER A 314 -32.45 11.26 -9.95
CA SER A 314 -33.47 11.83 -9.06
C SER A 314 -34.57 12.58 -9.81
N ARG A 315 -34.29 13.16 -10.98
CA ARG A 315 -35.32 13.79 -11.83
C ARG A 315 -36.33 12.79 -12.39
N LYS A 316 -35.99 11.51 -12.45
CA LYS A 316 -36.89 10.43 -12.89
C LYS A 316 -37.78 9.91 -11.75
N ASP A 317 -37.45 10.22 -10.50
CA ASP A 317 -38.12 9.70 -9.32
C ASP A 317 -38.78 10.81 -8.49
N SER A 318 -40.06 11.07 -8.75
CA SER A 318 -40.84 12.19 -8.20
C SER A 318 -41.09 12.13 -6.69
N LYS A 319 -40.61 11.10 -5.98
CA LYS A 319 -40.86 10.86 -4.55
C LYS A 319 -39.76 11.36 -3.61
N ASN A 320 -38.62 11.81 -4.14
CA ASN A 320 -37.48 12.21 -3.31
C ASN A 320 -37.40 13.74 -3.14
N ASN A 321 -37.72 14.25 -1.94
CA ASN A 321 -37.86 15.69 -1.66
C ASN A 321 -36.52 16.45 -1.50
N SER A 322 -35.37 15.76 -1.52
CA SER A 322 -34.06 16.37 -1.23
C SER A 322 -33.31 16.74 -2.52
N LYS A 323 -33.52 17.97 -3.00
CA LYS A 323 -32.91 18.47 -4.24
C LYS A 323 -31.44 18.87 -4.02
N ILE A 324 -30.54 18.27 -4.79
CA ILE A 324 -29.10 18.61 -4.76
C ILE A 324 -28.92 20.09 -5.16
N PRO A 325 -28.19 20.89 -4.35
CA PRO A 325 -27.91 22.28 -4.66
C PRO A 325 -27.28 22.44 -6.04
N GLN A 326 -27.69 23.48 -6.77
CA GLN A 326 -27.13 23.84 -8.08
C GLN A 326 -26.46 25.21 -7.98
N PRO A 327 -25.42 25.48 -8.77
CA PRO A 327 -24.81 26.80 -8.82
C PRO A 327 -25.80 27.82 -9.38
N LYS A 328 -25.87 29.00 -8.76
CA LYS A 328 -26.75 30.11 -9.16
C LYS A 328 -26.04 31.44 -8.99
N LEU A 329 -26.07 32.28 -10.03
CA LEU A 329 -25.35 33.56 -10.04
C LEU A 329 -25.81 34.57 -8.98
N ASP A 330 -27.07 34.46 -8.54
CA ASP A 330 -27.68 35.31 -7.51
C ASP A 330 -27.49 34.78 -6.09
N SER A 331 -26.83 33.62 -5.92
CA SER A 331 -26.58 33.02 -4.61
C SER A 331 -25.74 33.93 -3.72
N GLN A 332 -26.16 34.07 -2.46
CA GLN A 332 -25.46 34.82 -1.43
C GLN A 332 -24.63 33.93 -0.50
N SER A 333 -24.78 32.61 -0.61
CA SER A 333 -24.07 31.65 0.21
C SER A 333 -23.05 30.86 -0.61
N ASN A 334 -21.92 30.54 0.02
CA ASN A 334 -20.85 29.75 -0.58
C ASN A 334 -21.37 28.40 -1.08
N PHE A 335 -21.05 28.04 -2.32
CA PHE A 335 -21.58 26.86 -2.99
C PHE A 335 -21.07 25.56 -2.35
N TRP A 336 -19.79 25.51 -1.98
CA TRP A 336 -19.24 24.37 -1.24
C TRP A 336 -19.95 24.17 0.10
N GLN A 337 -20.24 25.24 0.85
CA GLN A 337 -21.01 25.14 2.10
C GLN A 337 -22.42 24.59 1.87
N GLN A 338 -23.11 25.03 0.81
CA GLN A 338 -24.43 24.48 0.45
C GLN A 338 -24.34 22.96 0.16
N LEU A 339 -23.35 22.54 -0.63
CA LEU A 339 -23.12 21.13 -0.95
C LEU A 339 -22.76 20.32 0.31
N ASN A 340 -21.85 20.83 1.15
CA ASN A 340 -21.45 20.17 2.37
C ASN A 340 -22.62 20.03 3.35
N ASN A 341 -23.47 21.05 3.49
CA ASN A 341 -24.69 20.98 4.29
C ASN A 341 -25.65 19.92 3.75
N TYR A 342 -25.86 19.87 2.43
CA TYR A 342 -26.67 18.85 1.78
C TYR A 342 -26.14 17.44 2.05
N LEU A 343 -24.83 17.23 1.85
CA LEU A 343 -24.16 15.95 2.07
C LEU A 343 -24.23 15.51 3.53
N ASN A 344 -24.12 16.47 4.47
CA ASN A 344 -24.22 16.18 5.90
C ASN A 344 -25.65 15.84 6.35
N GLN A 345 -26.66 16.53 5.82
CA GLN A 345 -28.07 16.27 6.14
C GLN A 345 -28.55 14.94 5.56
N ASN A 346 -28.04 14.57 4.38
CA ASN A 346 -28.47 13.37 3.67
C ASN A 346 -27.52 12.18 3.83
N LYS A 347 -26.63 12.16 4.84
CA LYS A 347 -25.66 11.06 5.08
C LYS A 347 -26.25 9.65 5.02
N ARG A 348 -27.53 9.47 5.37
CA ARG A 348 -28.25 8.18 5.32
C ARG A 348 -28.94 7.86 3.99
N ASN A 349 -29.24 8.88 3.15
CA ASN A 349 -30.05 8.73 1.94
C ASN A 349 -29.29 9.04 0.64
N THR A 350 -28.25 9.88 0.67
CA THR A 350 -27.44 10.22 -0.50
C THR A 350 -26.12 9.45 -0.45
N LEU A 351 -26.09 8.37 -1.24
CA LEU A 351 -24.88 7.72 -1.73
C LEU A 351 -23.98 7.19 -0.60
N GLU A 352 -24.33 6.03 -0.03
CA GLU A 352 -23.41 5.24 0.83
C GLU A 352 -22.02 5.09 0.17
N ASN A 353 -21.96 5.12 -1.16
CA ASN A 353 -20.75 5.00 -1.98
C ASN A 353 -20.27 6.33 -2.60
N ASN A 354 -20.35 7.48 -1.93
CA ASN A 354 -19.69 8.70 -2.42
C ASN A 354 -18.19 8.75 -2.04
N ILE A 355 -17.39 9.53 -2.76
CA ILE A 355 -15.93 9.61 -2.50
C ILE A 355 -15.58 10.10 -1.09
N LEU A 356 -16.47 10.87 -0.44
CA LEU A 356 -16.23 11.45 0.87
C LEU A 356 -16.34 10.41 1.99
N ASN A 357 -17.06 9.31 1.75
CA ASN A 357 -17.23 8.22 2.71
C ASN A 357 -16.13 7.16 2.60
N SER A 358 -15.36 7.14 1.51
CA SER A 358 -14.27 6.18 1.34
C SER A 358 -13.13 6.48 2.32
N PRO A 359 -12.73 5.55 3.21
CA PRO A 359 -11.57 5.77 4.08
C PRO A 359 -10.30 5.96 3.26
N ARG A 360 -10.16 5.25 2.13
CA ARG A 360 -8.96 5.28 1.29
C ARG A 360 -8.75 6.61 0.58
N SER A 361 -9.79 7.41 0.38
CA SER A 361 -9.68 8.73 -0.23
C SER A 361 -9.20 9.79 0.76
N ARG A 362 -9.14 9.48 2.05
CA ARG A 362 -8.74 10.40 3.12
C ARG A 362 -7.37 10.05 3.69
N LEU A 363 -6.64 11.07 4.13
CA LEU A 363 -5.36 10.89 4.81
C LEU A 363 -5.51 10.06 6.08
N GLN A 364 -4.83 8.91 6.12
CA GLN A 364 -4.84 8.00 7.25
C GLN A 364 -3.78 8.39 8.29
N PRO A 365 -4.04 8.19 9.61
CA PRO A 365 -3.08 8.52 10.66
C PRO A 365 -1.71 7.87 10.46
N ILE A 366 -1.70 6.59 10.07
CA ILE A 366 -0.44 5.86 9.84
C ILE A 366 0.39 6.46 8.71
N THR A 367 -0.27 6.91 7.64
CA THR A 367 0.39 7.61 6.53
C THR A 367 0.94 8.95 7.00
N TYR A 368 0.12 9.73 7.72
CA TYR A 368 0.55 11.01 8.29
C TYR A 368 1.78 10.88 9.21
N TYR A 369 1.75 9.96 10.18
CA TYR A 369 2.88 9.75 11.09
C TYR A 369 4.11 9.18 10.39
N SER A 370 3.93 8.36 9.36
CA SER A 370 5.05 7.87 8.56
C SER A 370 5.77 8.99 7.81
N ALA A 371 5.05 10.02 7.36
CA ALA A 371 5.64 11.17 6.68
C ALA A 371 6.60 11.95 7.59
N ILE A 372 6.34 12.00 8.90
CA ILE A 372 7.20 12.65 9.90
C ILE A 372 8.60 12.01 9.94
N ILE A 373 8.68 10.69 9.70
CA ILE A 373 9.94 9.95 9.64
C ILE A 373 10.44 9.75 8.19
N ALA A 374 9.99 10.63 7.27
CA ALA A 374 10.32 10.59 5.84
C ALA A 374 9.98 9.25 5.18
N GLN A 375 8.80 8.69 5.50
CA GLN A 375 8.23 7.49 4.88
C GLN A 375 6.83 7.76 4.31
N THR A 376 6.40 6.96 3.35
CA THR A 376 5.08 7.11 2.69
C THR A 376 4.23 5.86 2.89
N TRP A 377 4.16 5.36 4.12
CA TRP A 377 3.53 4.07 4.40
C TRP A 377 2.03 4.12 4.14
N LEU A 378 1.53 3.14 3.38
CA LEU A 378 0.13 3.00 3.02
C LEU A 378 -0.46 4.21 2.28
N HIS A 379 0.38 5.10 1.73
CA HIS A 379 -0.09 6.24 0.93
C HIS A 379 -0.59 5.74 -0.43
N PRO A 380 -1.85 5.99 -0.81
CA PRO A 380 -2.36 5.57 -2.11
C PRO A 380 -1.57 6.16 -3.29
N ILE A 381 -1.35 5.35 -4.32
CA ILE A 381 -0.62 5.75 -5.52
C ILE A 381 -1.56 6.05 -6.68
N ILE A 382 -1.06 6.79 -7.66
CA ILE A 382 -1.67 6.95 -8.97
C ILE A 382 -1.34 5.68 -9.78
N ASP A 383 -2.35 4.87 -10.12
CA ASP A 383 -2.20 3.63 -10.89
C ASP A 383 -2.01 3.94 -12.38
N PHE A 384 -0.76 4.26 -12.75
CA PHE A 384 -0.33 4.38 -14.15
C PHE A 384 -0.24 3.03 -14.89
N SER A 385 -0.57 1.90 -14.24
CA SER A 385 -0.67 0.61 -14.94
C SER A 385 -1.96 0.48 -15.76
N ILE A 386 -2.94 1.36 -15.54
CA ILE A 386 -4.13 1.49 -16.38
C ILE A 386 -3.78 2.30 -17.63
N PRO A 387 -4.13 1.84 -18.84
CA PRO A 387 -3.79 2.55 -20.06
C PRO A 387 -4.56 3.89 -20.19
N PRO A 388 -3.95 4.95 -20.76
CA PRO A 388 -4.56 6.29 -20.80
C PRO A 388 -5.93 6.35 -21.47
N ASN A 389 -6.15 5.53 -22.50
CA ASN A 389 -7.42 5.48 -23.24
C ASN A 389 -8.61 4.93 -22.43
N GLN A 390 -8.38 4.47 -21.20
CA GLN A 390 -9.45 4.15 -20.23
C GLN A 390 -9.67 5.27 -19.23
N ILE A 391 -8.68 6.14 -19.05
CA ILE A 391 -8.71 7.20 -18.08
C ILE A 391 -9.34 8.45 -18.69
N TYR A 392 -8.85 8.83 -19.86
CA TYR A 392 -9.25 10.05 -20.52
C TYR A 392 -9.20 9.95 -22.04
N GLU A 393 -9.99 10.81 -22.68
CA GLU A 393 -9.79 11.23 -24.07
C GLU A 393 -9.15 12.62 -24.08
N SER A 394 -8.42 12.96 -25.14
CA SER A 394 -7.81 14.29 -25.25
C SER A 394 -8.07 14.93 -26.59
N VAL A 395 -8.41 16.22 -26.57
CA VAL A 395 -8.66 17.05 -27.73
C VAL A 395 -7.74 18.28 -27.67
N PRO A 396 -6.90 18.52 -28.68
CA PRO A 396 -6.17 19.77 -28.80
C PRO A 396 -7.12 20.97 -28.84
N ALA A 397 -6.84 22.00 -28.05
CA ALA A 397 -7.71 23.15 -27.88
C ALA A 397 -8.00 23.87 -29.21
N TRP A 398 -7.00 23.98 -30.10
CA TRP A 398 -7.22 24.55 -31.44
C TRP A 398 -8.27 23.79 -32.26
N LYS A 399 -8.26 22.44 -32.22
CA LYS A 399 -9.24 21.62 -32.96
C LYS A 399 -10.66 21.82 -32.43
N LEU A 400 -10.81 22.02 -31.12
CA LEU A 400 -12.12 22.31 -30.52
C LEU A 400 -12.71 23.65 -31.01
N LEU A 401 -11.85 24.61 -31.32
CA LEU A 401 -12.25 25.94 -31.80
C LEU A 401 -12.49 26.00 -33.32
N GLU A 402 -12.01 25.02 -34.08
CA GLU A 402 -12.27 24.90 -35.51
C GLU A 402 -13.74 24.53 -35.83
N GLN A 403 -14.15 24.77 -37.08
CA GLN A 403 -15.54 24.54 -37.51
C GLN A 403 -15.86 23.06 -37.71
N ASP A 404 -14.90 22.24 -38.13
CA ASP A 404 -15.11 20.80 -38.32
C ASP A 404 -14.77 20.02 -37.05
N THR A 405 -15.81 19.72 -36.27
CA THR A 405 -15.68 18.90 -35.07
C THR A 405 -16.22 17.49 -35.25
N LYS A 406 -16.54 17.05 -36.48
CA LYS A 406 -17.26 15.78 -36.71
C LYS A 406 -16.49 14.55 -36.23
N ASN A 407 -15.17 14.62 -36.24
CA ASN A 407 -14.26 13.53 -35.84
C ASN A 407 -13.69 13.68 -34.43
N LEU A 408 -14.18 14.66 -33.64
CA LEU A 408 -13.72 14.85 -32.26
C LEU A 408 -14.53 13.97 -31.30
N PRO A 409 -13.90 13.41 -30.25
CA PRO A 409 -14.58 12.63 -29.21
C PRO A 409 -15.41 13.53 -28.29
N LEU A 410 -16.50 14.10 -28.83
CA LEU A 410 -17.38 15.06 -28.14
C LEU A 410 -18.79 14.52 -27.92
N ALA A 411 -19.04 13.25 -28.25
CA ALA A 411 -20.36 12.63 -28.17
C ALA A 411 -20.84 12.47 -26.72
N ASN A 412 -19.92 12.29 -25.77
CA ASN A 412 -20.23 11.93 -24.38
C ASN A 412 -20.00 13.06 -23.37
N LEU A 413 -19.89 14.32 -23.84
CA LEU A 413 -19.57 15.48 -23.00
C LEU A 413 -20.50 15.69 -21.79
N GLN A 414 -21.76 15.23 -21.86
CA GLN A 414 -22.68 15.36 -20.73
C GLN A 414 -22.42 14.35 -19.60
N LYS A 415 -21.71 13.26 -19.89
CA LYS A 415 -21.33 12.20 -18.95
C LYS A 415 -19.87 12.27 -18.52
N GLN A 416 -19.07 13.15 -19.11
CA GLN A 416 -17.65 13.31 -18.85
C GLN A 416 -17.37 14.53 -17.97
N VAL A 417 -16.30 14.43 -17.17
CA VAL A 417 -15.62 15.60 -16.60
C VAL A 417 -14.73 16.19 -17.69
N VAL A 418 -14.90 17.47 -18.01
CA VAL A 418 -14.00 18.16 -18.95
C VAL A 418 -12.96 18.95 -18.17
N ILE A 419 -11.69 18.80 -18.50
CA ILE A 419 -10.58 19.56 -17.91
C ILE A 419 -9.93 20.38 -19.02
N ILE A 420 -9.91 21.71 -18.88
CA ILE A 420 -9.09 22.59 -19.73
C ILE A 420 -7.75 22.76 -19.04
N ALA A 421 -6.68 22.25 -19.66
CA ALA A 421 -5.36 22.15 -19.03
C ALA A 421 -4.21 22.43 -20.02
N PRO A 422 -3.00 22.74 -19.51
CA PRO A 422 -1.79 22.78 -20.33
C PRO A 422 -1.56 21.45 -21.06
N GLY A 423 -1.08 21.56 -22.30
CA GLY A 423 -0.85 20.44 -23.22
C GLY A 423 0.61 20.05 -23.37
N GLY A 424 1.51 20.55 -22.54
CA GLY A 424 2.94 20.22 -22.58
C GLY A 424 3.87 21.25 -23.22
N TYR A 425 3.41 22.49 -23.44
CA TYR A 425 4.27 23.58 -23.92
C TYR A 425 5.28 24.01 -22.84
N ASP A 426 6.40 24.61 -23.25
CA ASP A 426 7.56 24.81 -22.37
C ASP A 426 7.30 25.81 -21.23
N GLU A 427 6.54 26.87 -21.47
CA GLU A 427 6.21 27.90 -20.46
C GLU A 427 5.10 27.48 -19.48
N ALA A 428 4.57 26.25 -19.61
CA ALA A 428 3.50 25.75 -18.75
C ALA A 428 3.96 25.66 -17.28
N GLY A 429 3.25 26.35 -16.39
CA GLY A 429 3.64 26.55 -15.01
C GLY A 429 3.10 27.85 -14.43
N MET A 430 3.26 28.06 -13.12
CA MET A 430 2.92 29.31 -12.44
C MET A 430 4.13 30.21 -12.23
N SER A 431 5.22 29.60 -11.74
CA SER A 431 6.42 30.28 -11.27
C SER A 431 7.61 30.02 -12.17
N MET A 432 7.71 28.81 -12.74
CA MET A 432 8.84 28.41 -13.60
C MET A 432 8.38 27.71 -14.86
N ASP A 433 9.22 27.76 -15.89
CA ASP A 433 8.99 27.01 -17.12
C ASP A 433 9.04 25.51 -16.82
N LYS A 434 8.21 24.74 -17.51
CA LYS A 434 8.07 23.29 -17.37
C LYS A 434 7.62 22.84 -15.98
N GLU A 435 7.04 23.74 -15.20
CA GLU A 435 6.55 23.40 -13.87
C GLU A 435 5.34 22.46 -13.93
N ASP A 436 4.48 22.59 -14.95
CA ASP A 436 3.38 21.65 -15.19
C ASP A 436 3.78 20.43 -16.05
N ASN A 437 5.07 20.30 -16.39
CA ASN A 437 5.60 19.23 -17.22
C ASN A 437 6.40 18.24 -16.38
N PHE A 438 5.87 17.04 -16.22
CA PHE A 438 6.46 16.00 -15.37
C PHE A 438 7.11 14.88 -16.18
N ASP A 439 8.05 14.14 -15.59
CA ASP A 439 8.62 12.94 -16.25
C ASP A 439 7.59 11.82 -16.30
N VAL A 440 7.55 11.11 -17.44
CA VAL A 440 6.66 9.97 -17.64
C VAL A 440 7.02 8.79 -16.73
N PRO A 441 6.09 8.29 -15.89
CA PRO A 441 6.30 7.08 -15.10
C PRO A 441 6.50 5.82 -15.98
N PRO A 442 7.34 4.85 -15.60
CA PRO A 442 7.65 3.68 -16.43
C PRO A 442 6.42 2.91 -16.92
N ALA A 443 5.41 2.76 -16.07
CA ALA A 443 4.16 2.05 -16.39
C ALA A 443 3.32 2.75 -17.46
N LEU A 444 3.37 4.10 -17.51
CA LEU A 444 2.71 4.89 -18.53
C LEU A 444 3.52 4.91 -19.84
N ASP A 445 4.85 5.00 -19.75
CA ASP A 445 5.75 4.94 -20.92
C ASP A 445 5.51 3.64 -21.70
N PHE A 446 5.32 2.52 -21.00
CA PHE A 446 4.94 1.24 -21.59
C PHE A 446 3.71 1.32 -22.51
N TRP A 447 2.64 1.97 -22.06
CA TRP A 447 1.42 2.11 -22.86
C TRP A 447 1.58 3.11 -24.01
N ARG A 448 2.26 4.24 -23.75
CA ARG A 448 2.49 5.29 -24.74
C ARG A 448 3.33 4.80 -25.92
N LEU A 449 4.39 4.04 -25.65
CA LEU A 449 5.24 3.45 -26.68
C LEU A 449 4.45 2.53 -27.62
N GLN A 450 3.49 1.77 -27.10
CA GLN A 450 2.62 0.91 -27.92
C GLN A 450 1.65 1.71 -28.80
N GLN A 451 1.29 2.92 -28.39
CA GLN A 451 0.45 3.84 -29.14
C GLN A 451 1.26 4.75 -30.08
N GLY A 452 2.57 4.54 -30.20
CA GLY A 452 3.47 5.38 -31.01
C GLY A 452 3.71 6.77 -30.42
N ASN A 453 3.35 7.01 -29.16
CA ASN A 453 3.60 8.26 -28.46
C ASN A 453 4.96 8.21 -27.75
N ASN A 454 5.93 8.96 -28.27
CA ASN A 454 7.29 9.03 -27.73
C ASN A 454 7.51 10.21 -26.77
N SER A 455 6.46 10.92 -26.36
CA SER A 455 6.58 12.04 -25.43
C SER A 455 7.11 11.58 -24.09
N LYS A 456 8.19 12.21 -23.63
CA LYS A 456 8.81 12.00 -22.30
C LYS A 456 8.23 12.89 -21.21
N ILE A 457 7.22 13.69 -21.56
CA ILE A 457 6.54 14.61 -20.64
C ILE A 457 5.10 14.14 -20.42
N ILE A 458 4.64 14.18 -19.18
CA ILE A 458 3.23 14.11 -18.81
C ILE A 458 2.79 15.48 -18.26
N PRO A 459 1.85 16.19 -18.92
CA PRO A 459 1.28 17.43 -18.39
C PRO A 459 0.43 17.19 -17.14
N GLY A 460 0.32 18.17 -16.24
CA GLY A 460 -0.46 18.05 -14.99
C GLY A 460 -1.92 17.68 -15.21
N GLY A 461 -2.55 18.20 -16.26
CA GLY A 461 -3.92 17.83 -16.62
C GLY A 461 -4.13 16.33 -16.89
N GLU A 462 -3.11 15.61 -17.39
CA GLU A 462 -3.17 14.15 -17.51
C GLU A 462 -3.08 13.46 -16.15
N VAL A 463 -2.23 13.97 -15.25
CA VAL A 463 -2.12 13.46 -13.87
C VAL A 463 -3.45 13.64 -13.14
N HIS A 464 -4.06 14.82 -13.23
CA HIS A 464 -5.37 15.09 -12.64
C HIS A 464 -6.47 14.23 -13.24
N ALA A 465 -6.44 13.94 -14.54
CA ALA A 465 -7.40 13.00 -15.14
C ALA A 465 -7.28 11.59 -14.56
N TYR A 466 -6.05 11.09 -14.34
CA TYR A 466 -5.83 9.84 -13.60
C TYR A 466 -6.44 9.93 -12.20
N MET A 467 -6.16 10.98 -11.44
CA MET A 467 -6.70 11.16 -10.09
C MET A 467 -8.24 11.19 -10.07
N VAL A 468 -8.88 11.90 -11.01
CA VAL A 468 -10.35 11.94 -11.16
C VAL A 468 -10.89 10.54 -11.39
N HIS A 469 -10.33 9.79 -12.35
CA HIS A 469 -10.73 8.42 -12.61
C HIS A 469 -10.61 7.52 -11.36
N HIS A 470 -9.53 7.68 -10.60
CA HIS A 470 -9.29 6.90 -9.37
C HIS A 470 -10.32 7.20 -8.28
N PHE A 471 -10.69 8.46 -8.10
CA PHE A 471 -11.78 8.85 -7.20
C PHE A 471 -13.12 8.32 -7.67
N LEU A 472 -13.45 8.43 -8.96
CA LEU A 472 -14.71 7.94 -9.53
C LEU A 472 -14.89 6.43 -9.40
N THR A 473 -13.84 5.67 -9.66
CA THR A 473 -13.84 4.20 -9.55
C THR A 473 -13.69 3.71 -8.10
N GLN A 474 -13.33 4.59 -7.17
CA GLN A 474 -12.98 4.28 -5.77
C GLN A 474 -11.91 3.20 -5.60
N ARG A 475 -11.16 2.91 -6.68
CA ARG A 475 -10.08 1.92 -6.68
C ARG A 475 -8.75 2.61 -6.46
N LEU A 476 -8.49 2.97 -5.20
CA LEU A 476 -7.22 3.58 -4.78
C LEU A 476 -6.23 2.49 -4.38
N VAL A 477 -5.11 2.41 -5.12
CA VAL A 477 -4.10 1.36 -4.93
C VAL A 477 -3.19 1.72 -3.76
N ILE A 478 -3.04 0.81 -2.79
CA ILE A 478 -2.26 1.04 -1.57
C ILE A 478 -1.03 0.12 -1.52
N PRO A 479 0.20 0.67 -1.47
CA PRO A 479 1.39 -0.12 -1.25
C PRO A 479 1.60 -0.49 0.21
N ILE A 480 1.84 -1.77 0.48
CA ILE A 480 2.27 -2.24 1.81
C ILE A 480 3.76 -1.91 1.99
N PRO A 481 4.17 -1.33 3.13
CA PRO A 481 5.58 -1.03 3.39
C PRO A 481 6.48 -2.26 3.28
N ASP A 482 7.62 -2.12 2.59
CA ASP A 482 8.63 -3.20 2.45
C ASP A 482 9.05 -3.76 3.80
N VAL A 483 9.29 -2.91 4.81
CA VAL A 483 9.67 -3.31 6.17
C VAL A 483 8.70 -4.30 6.81
N TRP A 484 7.40 -4.16 6.56
CA TRP A 484 6.40 -5.02 7.20
C TRP A 484 6.43 -6.43 6.61
N ILE A 485 6.45 -6.51 5.28
CA ILE A 485 6.56 -7.80 4.59
C ILE A 485 7.95 -8.41 4.79
N LEU A 486 8.99 -7.60 4.93
CA LEU A 486 10.34 -8.03 5.32
C LEU A 486 10.30 -8.75 6.68
N GLY A 487 9.62 -8.18 7.68
CA GLY A 487 9.44 -8.82 8.99
C GLY A 487 8.77 -10.20 8.90
N ILE A 488 7.72 -10.33 8.08
CA ILE A 488 7.05 -11.62 7.83
C ILE A 488 8.01 -12.59 7.12
N ALA A 489 8.74 -12.11 6.11
CA ALA A 489 9.70 -12.90 5.35
C ALA A 489 10.85 -13.43 6.21
N ILE A 490 11.28 -12.69 7.25
CA ILE A 490 12.26 -13.16 8.23
C ILE A 490 11.75 -14.39 8.97
N LEU A 491 10.50 -14.37 9.45
CA LEU A 491 9.90 -15.49 10.18
C LEU A 491 9.76 -16.72 9.28
N ILE A 492 9.25 -16.54 8.06
CA ILE A 492 9.11 -17.60 7.06
C ILE A 492 10.48 -18.17 6.68
N GLY A 493 11.46 -17.31 6.42
CA GLY A 493 12.83 -17.70 6.06
C GLY A 493 13.50 -18.50 7.17
N LYS A 494 13.37 -18.07 8.43
CA LYS A 494 13.92 -18.80 9.59
C LYS A 494 13.24 -20.15 9.80
N TYR A 495 11.92 -20.23 9.62
CA TYR A 495 11.19 -21.50 9.65
C TYR A 495 11.69 -22.47 8.57
N LEU A 496 11.82 -21.99 7.33
CA LEU A 496 12.33 -22.79 6.22
C LEU A 496 13.76 -23.27 6.46
N TYR A 497 14.63 -22.41 7.02
CA TYR A 497 16.00 -22.77 7.43
C TYR A 497 16.03 -23.99 8.36
N PHE A 498 15.15 -24.05 9.36
CA PHE A 498 15.06 -25.20 10.26
C PHE A 498 14.51 -26.46 9.59
N LEU A 499 13.50 -26.30 8.74
CA LEU A 499 12.89 -27.41 8.00
C LEU A 499 13.91 -28.10 7.08
N LEU A 500 14.70 -27.30 6.36
CA LEU A 500 15.80 -27.76 5.49
C LEU A 500 16.86 -28.56 6.27
N ARG A 501 17.21 -28.09 7.48
CA ARG A 501 18.16 -28.80 8.34
C ARG A 501 17.65 -30.14 8.83
N LYS A 502 16.33 -30.29 9.04
CA LYS A 502 15.73 -31.55 9.47
C LYS A 502 15.68 -32.60 8.35
N HIS A 503 15.58 -32.16 7.10
CA HIS A 503 15.43 -33.05 5.94
C HIS A 503 16.51 -32.79 4.87
N PRO A 504 17.79 -33.10 5.13
CA PRO A 504 18.90 -32.74 4.26
C PRO A 504 18.94 -33.50 2.92
N ARG A 505 18.24 -34.64 2.80
CA ARG A 505 18.33 -35.52 1.62
C ARG A 505 17.72 -34.95 0.33
N TYR A 506 16.95 -33.85 0.39
CA TYR A 506 16.12 -33.37 -0.74
C TYR A 506 16.50 -31.97 -1.26
N GLY A 507 17.78 -31.60 -1.23
CA GLY A 507 18.24 -30.21 -1.49
C GLY A 507 17.75 -29.59 -2.80
N TRP A 508 17.85 -30.30 -3.93
CA TRP A 508 17.38 -29.80 -5.23
C TRP A 508 15.86 -29.66 -5.33
N GLN A 509 15.10 -30.57 -4.70
CA GLN A 509 13.63 -30.46 -4.65
C GLN A 509 13.20 -29.23 -3.85
N TRP A 510 13.89 -28.91 -2.76
CA TRP A 510 13.64 -27.69 -1.99
C TRP A 510 13.95 -26.42 -2.78
N LEU A 511 15.00 -26.42 -3.61
CA LEU A 511 15.32 -25.30 -4.49
C LEU A 511 14.21 -25.08 -5.53
N MET A 512 13.76 -26.15 -6.20
CA MET A 512 12.66 -26.08 -7.17
C MET A 512 11.36 -25.60 -6.52
N LEU A 513 11.04 -26.11 -5.32
CA LEU A 513 9.88 -25.69 -4.55
C LEU A 513 9.95 -24.21 -4.17
N LEU A 514 11.09 -23.73 -3.67
CA LEU A 514 11.24 -22.32 -3.28
C LEU A 514 11.14 -21.38 -4.50
N SER A 515 11.73 -21.76 -5.63
CA SER A 515 11.56 -21.02 -6.90
C SER A 515 10.10 -20.96 -7.33
N LEU A 516 9.40 -22.09 -7.30
CA LEU A 516 7.98 -22.15 -7.64
C LEU A 516 7.14 -21.27 -6.69
N LEU A 517 7.37 -21.35 -5.38
CA LEU A 517 6.68 -20.53 -4.38
C LEU A 517 6.94 -19.03 -4.58
N THR A 518 8.16 -18.66 -4.97
CA THR A 518 8.51 -17.26 -5.26
C THR A 518 7.74 -16.75 -6.49
N VAL A 519 7.64 -17.56 -7.54
CA VAL A 519 6.85 -17.23 -8.75
C VAL A 519 5.37 -17.13 -8.43
N VAL A 520 4.81 -18.10 -7.71
CA VAL A 520 3.41 -18.11 -7.27
C VAL A 520 3.10 -16.88 -6.42
N TYR A 521 3.99 -16.51 -5.50
CA TYR A 521 3.85 -15.29 -4.70
C TYR A 521 3.83 -14.02 -5.56
N GLY A 522 4.70 -13.94 -6.57
CA GLY A 522 4.68 -12.84 -7.56
C GLY A 522 3.34 -12.74 -8.30
N ILE A 523 2.82 -13.86 -8.79
CA ILE A 523 1.52 -13.91 -9.49
C ILE A 523 0.36 -13.52 -8.55
N ILE A 524 0.34 -14.06 -7.32
CA ILE A 524 -0.68 -13.69 -6.32
C ILE A 524 -0.61 -12.19 -6.00
N SER A 525 0.60 -11.61 -5.88
CA SER A 525 0.77 -10.16 -5.70
C SER A 525 0.21 -9.36 -6.88
N LEU A 526 0.40 -9.82 -8.12
CA LEU A 526 -0.17 -9.19 -9.33
C LEU A 526 -1.70 -9.29 -9.38
N GLU A 527 -2.29 -10.39 -8.90
CA GLU A 527 -3.73 -10.58 -8.82
C GLU A 527 -4.38 -9.73 -7.71
N ILE A 528 -3.77 -9.69 -6.52
CA ILE A 528 -4.23 -8.85 -5.41
C ILE A 528 -4.25 -7.38 -5.82
N TYR A 529 -3.28 -6.94 -6.63
CA TYR A 529 -3.23 -5.59 -7.17
C TYR A 529 -4.48 -5.24 -7.98
N ILE A 530 -4.91 -6.10 -8.92
CA ILE A 530 -6.04 -5.81 -9.81
C ILE A 530 -7.40 -6.10 -9.17
N SER A 531 -7.43 -6.93 -8.13
CA SER A 531 -8.65 -7.23 -7.37
C SER A 531 -9.27 -6.00 -6.72
N SER A 532 -10.46 -6.17 -6.12
CA SER A 532 -11.12 -5.14 -5.31
C SER A 532 -10.29 -4.69 -4.11
N LEU A 533 -9.31 -5.49 -3.67
CA LEU A 533 -8.40 -5.11 -2.60
C LEU A 533 -7.51 -3.93 -3.01
N ALA A 534 -7.06 -3.85 -4.27
CA ALA A 534 -6.18 -2.81 -4.79
C ALA A 534 -4.93 -2.59 -3.91
N ILE A 535 -4.19 -3.67 -3.60
CA ILE A 535 -3.00 -3.62 -2.74
C ILE A 535 -1.75 -4.00 -3.53
N VAL A 536 -0.66 -3.24 -3.37
CA VAL A 536 0.67 -3.63 -3.85
C VAL A 536 1.40 -4.34 -2.72
N ILE A 537 1.68 -5.63 -2.92
CA ILE A 537 2.55 -6.39 -2.02
C ILE A 537 3.99 -6.34 -2.57
N PRO A 538 4.96 -5.79 -1.84
CA PRO A 538 6.36 -5.77 -2.25
C PRO A 538 6.88 -7.20 -2.37
N TRP A 539 7.55 -7.51 -3.47
CA TRP A 539 7.93 -8.88 -3.81
C TRP A 539 9.44 -9.11 -3.78
N PHE A 540 10.25 -8.13 -4.17
CA PHE A 540 11.68 -8.29 -4.36
C PHE A 540 12.45 -8.47 -3.04
N LEU A 541 12.40 -7.49 -2.12
CA LEU A 541 13.12 -7.54 -0.85
C LEU A 541 12.64 -8.69 0.07
N PRO A 542 11.32 -8.97 0.19
CA PRO A 542 10.85 -10.12 0.94
C PRO A 542 11.34 -11.45 0.38
N SER A 543 11.31 -11.63 -0.94
CA SER A 543 11.83 -12.85 -1.57
C SER A 543 13.33 -13.00 -1.33
N ALA A 544 14.11 -11.93 -1.53
CA ALA A 544 15.55 -11.92 -1.26
C ALA A 544 15.89 -12.33 0.18
N THR A 545 15.03 -11.95 1.14
CA THR A 545 15.18 -12.34 2.55
C THR A 545 15.01 -13.84 2.76
N VAL A 546 13.95 -14.44 2.21
CA VAL A 546 13.72 -15.89 2.30
C VAL A 546 14.86 -16.65 1.61
N TRP A 547 15.31 -16.18 0.45
CA TRP A 547 16.44 -16.76 -0.29
C TRP A 547 17.77 -16.66 0.48
N THR A 548 17.99 -15.61 1.25
CA THR A 548 19.18 -15.47 2.13
C THR A 548 19.20 -16.55 3.21
N TYR A 549 18.04 -16.86 3.81
CA TYR A 549 17.94 -17.97 4.76
C TYR A 549 18.13 -19.33 4.08
N PHE A 550 17.52 -19.53 2.92
CA PHE A 550 17.67 -20.77 2.14
C PHE A 550 19.13 -21.05 1.78
N THR A 551 19.83 -20.07 1.21
CA THR A 551 21.24 -20.20 0.79
C THR A 551 22.16 -20.46 1.98
N SER A 552 21.90 -19.82 3.13
CA SER A 552 22.70 -20.07 4.34
C SER A 552 22.53 -21.49 4.90
N ALA A 553 21.33 -22.08 4.81
CA ALA A 553 21.10 -23.49 5.14
C ALA A 553 21.81 -24.42 4.15
N PHE A 554 21.70 -24.11 2.86
CA PHE A 554 22.23 -24.93 1.78
C PHE A 554 23.77 -24.95 1.73
N LEU A 555 24.43 -23.80 1.92
CA LEU A 555 25.90 -23.69 1.90
C LEU A 555 26.56 -24.36 3.12
N ARG A 556 25.95 -24.29 4.31
CA ARG A 556 26.47 -24.98 5.50
C ARG A 556 26.46 -26.50 5.37
N ARG A 557 25.67 -27.07 4.45
CA ARG A 557 25.69 -28.50 4.14
C ARG A 557 27.01 -28.91 3.49
N LYS A 558 27.48 -28.16 2.48
CA LYS A 558 28.68 -28.47 1.70
C LYS A 558 30.01 -28.37 2.47
N ILE A 559 30.00 -27.82 3.68
CA ILE A 559 31.21 -27.69 4.52
C ILE A 559 31.32 -28.89 5.49
N HIS A 560 30.27 -29.70 5.62
CA HIS A 560 30.21 -30.86 6.51
C HIS A 560 29.98 -32.20 5.77
N GLU A 561 29.84 -32.16 4.44
CA GLU A 561 30.09 -33.28 3.52
C GLU A 561 31.52 -33.09 2.97
#